data_AF-A0A953JDT6-F1
#
_entry.id   AF-A0A953JDT6-F1
#
_cell.length_a   1.000
_cell.length_b   1.000
_cell.length_c   1.000
_cell.angle_alpha   90.00
_cell.angle_beta   90.00
_cell.angle_gamma   90.00
#
_symmetry.space_group_name_H-M   'P 1'
#
loop_
_entity.id
_entity.type
_entity.pdbx_description
1 polymer ?
#
loop_
_entity_poly.entity_id
_entity_poly.type
_entity_poly.pdbx_seq_one_letter_code
_entity_poly.pdbx_strand_id
1 'polypeptide(L)'
;MKTRHIIILSCALLSLALLPMVQGAPESALPGFNTADGDHALFSNTSGIGNSAFGWYSLFANSDGAFNTGVGAGALALNVGNQSTGEGTQNTAVGAVALLLNSKGQGNTAVGASALLSNDSTGNGFARFNSAFGVGALRNNTDGDSNTAVGYGALGNNTAGSGSTAIGVNAGLGIVTANNVIAIGHPGADASDTTWIANIYGVTTISGTTAPVIVSNTGQLGTISSSARFKKDIADMGKSSEAILSLRPVTFHYKSDANAVAQFGLIAEEVE
;
A
#
# COMPACT_ATOMS: atom_id res chain seq x y z
N MET A 1 -10.09 -23.88 -72.60
CA MET A 1 -10.91 -23.36 -71.48
C MET A 1 -10.06 -23.06 -70.22
N LYS A 2 -9.06 -22.16 -70.25
CA LYS A 2 -8.26 -21.81 -69.04
C LYS A 2 -8.01 -20.31 -68.80
N THR A 3 -8.48 -19.43 -69.67
CA THR A 3 -8.16 -17.99 -69.61
C THR A 3 -9.20 -17.13 -68.89
N ARG A 4 -10.39 -17.66 -68.58
CA ARG A 4 -11.48 -16.90 -67.94
C ARG A 4 -11.36 -16.78 -66.42
N HIS A 5 -10.59 -17.62 -65.74
CA HIS A 5 -10.46 -17.58 -64.27
C HIS A 5 -9.35 -16.66 -63.78
N ILE A 6 -8.30 -16.44 -64.59
CA ILE A 6 -7.17 -15.57 -64.21
C ILE A 6 -7.57 -14.08 -64.20
N ILE A 7 -8.44 -13.67 -65.13
CA ILE A 7 -8.88 -12.27 -65.25
C ILE A 7 -9.81 -11.86 -64.08
N ILE A 8 -10.66 -12.78 -63.62
CA ILE A 8 -11.56 -12.52 -62.48
C ILE A 8 -10.75 -12.47 -61.18
N LEU A 9 -9.74 -13.33 -61.03
CA LEU A 9 -8.86 -13.31 -59.87
C LEU A 9 -7.99 -12.04 -59.83
N SER A 10 -7.49 -11.56 -60.98
CA SER A 10 -6.72 -10.31 -61.06
C SER A 10 -7.57 -9.06 -60.77
N CYS A 11 -8.82 -9.01 -61.23
CA CYS A 11 -9.73 -7.90 -60.90
C CYS A 11 -10.14 -7.91 -59.41
N ALA A 12 -10.33 -9.09 -58.81
CA ALA A 12 -10.65 -9.21 -57.38
C ALA A 12 -9.46 -8.77 -56.49
N LEU A 13 -8.22 -9.15 -56.86
CA LEU A 13 -7.00 -8.70 -56.17
C LEU A 13 -6.75 -7.19 -56.32
N LEU A 14 -7.02 -6.63 -57.50
CA LEU A 14 -6.90 -5.18 -57.71
C LEU A 14 -7.96 -4.40 -56.92
N SER A 15 -9.18 -4.93 -56.79
CA SER A 15 -10.23 -4.32 -55.95
C SER A 15 -9.94 -4.41 -54.46
N LEU A 16 -9.24 -5.46 -54.00
CA LEU A 16 -8.83 -5.61 -52.60
C LEU A 16 -7.70 -4.66 -52.22
N ALA A 17 -6.81 -4.34 -53.16
CA ALA A 17 -5.73 -3.36 -52.98
C ALA A 17 -6.22 -1.89 -53.03
N LEU A 18 -7.44 -1.67 -53.53
CA LEU A 18 -8.12 -0.37 -53.62
C LEU A 18 -9.17 -0.16 -52.53
N LEU A 19 -9.40 -1.16 -51.67
CA LEU A 19 -10.15 -0.91 -50.44
C LEU A 19 -9.34 0.12 -49.64
N PRO A 20 -9.96 1.22 -49.17
CA PRO A 20 -9.30 2.03 -48.16
C PRO A 20 -8.89 1.05 -47.07
N MET A 21 -7.60 1.01 -46.72
CA MET A 21 -7.21 0.40 -45.46
C MET A 21 -8.20 0.97 -44.44
N VAL A 22 -8.88 0.11 -43.69
CA VAL A 22 -9.65 0.54 -42.53
C VAL A 22 -8.63 1.07 -41.53
N GLN A 23 -8.12 2.27 -41.78
CA GLN A 23 -7.64 3.15 -40.74
C GLN A 23 -8.91 3.54 -40.02
N GLY A 24 -9.06 3.08 -38.77
CA GLY A 24 -10.03 3.68 -37.87
C GLY A 24 -9.87 5.21 -37.97
N ALA A 25 -10.99 5.94 -37.83
CA ALA A 25 -10.93 7.40 -37.79
C ALA A 25 -9.75 7.81 -36.90
N PRO A 26 -8.89 8.75 -37.32
CA PRO A 26 -7.82 9.21 -36.45
C PRO A 26 -8.47 9.59 -35.12
N GLU A 27 -8.10 8.86 -34.06
CA GLU A 27 -8.50 9.16 -32.69
C GLU A 27 -8.33 10.67 -32.55
N SER A 28 -9.36 11.40 -32.11
CA SER A 28 -9.29 12.86 -32.04
C SER A 28 -7.99 13.21 -31.31
N ALA A 29 -7.02 13.78 -32.02
CA ALA A 29 -5.67 13.93 -31.51
C ALA A 29 -5.72 14.96 -30.38
N LEU A 30 -5.99 14.49 -29.17
CA LEU A 30 -6.00 15.35 -28.00
C LEU A 30 -4.59 15.95 -27.89
N PRO A 31 -4.49 17.28 -27.66
CA PRO A 31 -3.19 17.93 -27.52
C PRO A 31 -2.42 17.31 -26.35
N GLY A 32 -1.09 17.43 -26.35
CA GLY A 32 -0.28 17.04 -25.19
C GLY A 32 -0.05 15.54 -25.01
N PHE A 33 -0.16 14.72 -26.07
CA PHE A 33 0.03 13.26 -25.98
C PHE A 33 -0.98 12.56 -25.06
N ASN A 34 -2.22 13.05 -25.03
CA ASN A 34 -3.30 12.44 -24.28
C ASN A 34 -4.05 11.38 -25.12
N THR A 35 -4.59 10.36 -24.46
CA THR A 35 -5.47 9.34 -25.04
C THR A 35 -6.75 9.29 -24.22
N ALA A 36 -7.92 9.33 -24.88
CA ALA A 36 -9.21 9.23 -24.21
C ALA A 36 -10.20 8.36 -25.01
N ASP A 37 -10.87 7.45 -24.32
CA ASP A 37 -11.99 6.67 -24.84
C ASP A 37 -13.08 6.52 -23.76
N GLY A 38 -14.29 6.98 -24.06
CA GLY A 38 -15.42 7.03 -23.13
C GLY A 38 -16.09 8.40 -23.08
N ASP A 39 -17.39 8.40 -22.79
CA ASP A 39 -18.18 9.63 -22.66
C ASP A 39 -17.65 10.52 -21.52
N HIS A 40 -17.41 11.79 -21.84
CA HIS A 40 -16.81 12.81 -20.95
C HIS A 40 -15.40 12.47 -20.41
N ALA A 41 -14.66 11.55 -21.03
CA ALA A 41 -13.26 11.31 -20.68
C ALA A 41 -12.37 12.52 -21.03
N LEU A 42 -11.52 12.97 -20.10
CA LEU A 42 -10.67 14.17 -20.23
C LEU A 42 -11.40 15.47 -20.64
N PHE A 43 -12.69 15.59 -20.33
CA PHE A 43 -13.52 16.70 -20.80
C PHE A 43 -12.99 18.10 -20.41
N SER A 44 -12.44 18.25 -19.21
CA SER A 44 -11.96 19.55 -18.70
C SER A 44 -10.48 19.83 -18.99
N ASN A 45 -9.79 18.97 -19.74
CA ASN A 45 -8.35 19.08 -19.95
C ASN A 45 -7.98 20.27 -20.84
N THR A 46 -7.25 21.23 -20.27
CA THR A 46 -6.81 22.47 -20.91
C THR A 46 -5.37 22.38 -21.40
N SER A 47 -4.42 22.06 -20.51
CA SER A 47 -3.00 21.96 -20.85
C SER A 47 -2.29 20.72 -20.28
N GLY A 48 -3.04 19.81 -19.66
CA GLY A 48 -2.51 18.54 -19.16
C GLY A 48 -1.88 17.70 -20.28
N ILE A 49 -0.80 16.99 -19.95
CA ILE A 49 -0.04 16.17 -20.91
C ILE A 49 0.07 14.71 -20.47
N GLY A 50 0.14 13.79 -21.44
CA GLY A 50 0.47 12.39 -21.20
C GLY A 50 -0.56 11.63 -20.36
N ASN A 51 -1.83 12.03 -20.38
CA ASN A 51 -2.92 11.38 -19.66
C ASN A 51 -3.56 10.29 -20.52
N SER A 52 -3.93 9.18 -19.88
CA SER A 52 -4.63 8.05 -20.47
C SER A 52 -5.97 7.84 -19.76
N ALA A 53 -7.09 8.08 -20.42
CA ALA A 53 -8.42 8.01 -19.83
C ALA A 53 -9.34 7.02 -20.57
N PHE A 54 -9.75 5.96 -19.91
CA PHE A 54 -10.59 4.91 -20.49
C PHE A 54 -11.81 4.66 -19.61
N GLY A 55 -13.00 5.11 -20.04
CA GLY A 55 -14.27 4.90 -19.33
C GLY A 55 -15.09 6.18 -19.15
N TRP A 56 -16.38 6.00 -18.84
CA TRP A 56 -17.33 7.09 -18.55
C TRP A 56 -16.79 8.00 -17.45
N TYR A 57 -16.64 9.30 -17.73
CA TYR A 57 -16.09 10.32 -16.80
C TYR A 57 -14.67 10.05 -16.29
N SER A 58 -13.88 9.19 -16.95
CA SER A 58 -12.48 8.98 -16.56
C SER A 58 -11.68 10.28 -16.73
N LEU A 59 -10.99 10.73 -15.67
CA LEU A 59 -10.23 11.99 -15.64
C LEU A 59 -11.03 13.24 -16.04
N PHE A 60 -12.34 13.27 -15.76
CA PHE A 60 -13.26 14.33 -16.18
C PHE A 60 -12.81 15.76 -15.81
N ALA A 61 -12.43 15.99 -14.55
CA ALA A 61 -12.07 17.32 -14.02
C ALA A 61 -10.58 17.68 -14.17
N ASN A 62 -9.76 16.82 -14.78
CA ASN A 62 -8.33 17.07 -14.92
C ASN A 62 -8.07 18.21 -15.91
N SER A 63 -7.74 19.41 -15.41
CA SER A 63 -7.47 20.59 -16.24
C SER A 63 -6.03 20.64 -16.77
N ASP A 64 -5.06 20.71 -15.86
CA ASP A 64 -3.65 20.86 -16.18
C ASP A 64 -2.81 19.74 -15.55
N GLY A 65 -3.41 18.63 -15.10
CA GLY A 65 -2.65 17.50 -14.56
C GLY A 65 -1.95 16.69 -15.65
N ALA A 66 -0.82 16.10 -15.31
CA ALA A 66 -0.02 15.30 -16.23
C ALA A 66 0.24 13.89 -15.73
N PHE A 67 0.47 13.00 -16.70
CA PHE A 67 0.88 11.62 -16.48
C PHE A 67 -0.10 10.82 -15.61
N ASN A 68 -1.40 11.11 -15.72
CA ASN A 68 -2.44 10.36 -15.03
C ASN A 68 -2.99 9.24 -15.92
N THR A 69 -3.19 8.06 -15.36
CA THR A 69 -3.86 6.93 -16.02
C THR A 69 -5.14 6.61 -15.28
N GLY A 70 -6.29 6.82 -15.91
CA GLY A 70 -7.60 6.43 -15.42
C GLY A 70 -8.22 5.35 -16.31
N VAL A 71 -8.56 4.20 -15.73
CA VAL A 71 -9.23 3.10 -16.42
C VAL A 71 -10.41 2.62 -15.57
N GLY A 72 -11.62 2.86 -16.04
CA GLY A 72 -12.87 2.52 -15.35
C GLY A 72 -13.83 3.71 -15.25
N ALA A 73 -15.11 3.41 -15.03
CA ALA A 73 -16.13 4.44 -14.87
C ALA A 73 -15.83 5.30 -13.63
N GLY A 74 -15.69 6.61 -13.82
CA GLY A 74 -15.39 7.58 -12.76
C GLY A 74 -13.98 7.48 -12.17
N ALA A 75 -13.04 6.76 -12.80
CA ALA A 75 -11.66 6.73 -12.34
C ALA A 75 -11.03 8.14 -12.42
N LEU A 76 -10.48 8.63 -11.31
CA LEU A 76 -9.89 9.99 -11.21
C LEU A 76 -10.84 11.13 -11.64
N ALA A 77 -12.16 10.96 -11.58
CA ALA A 77 -13.09 11.92 -12.20
C ALA A 77 -12.98 13.34 -11.61
N LEU A 78 -12.66 13.47 -10.32
CA LEU A 78 -12.52 14.75 -9.62
C LEU A 78 -11.06 15.09 -9.27
N ASN A 79 -10.13 14.59 -10.09
CA ASN A 79 -8.71 14.95 -10.01
C ASN A 79 -8.45 16.32 -10.63
N VAL A 80 -8.03 17.30 -9.83
CA VAL A 80 -7.68 18.66 -10.26
C VAL A 80 -6.16 18.78 -10.32
N GLY A 81 -5.64 18.82 -11.54
CA GLY A 81 -4.19 18.82 -11.75
C GLY A 81 -3.61 20.17 -12.13
N ASN A 82 -2.36 20.41 -11.73
CA ASN A 82 -1.53 21.56 -12.09
C ASN A 82 -0.06 21.13 -12.25
N GLN A 83 0.44 21.07 -13.50
CA GLN A 83 1.83 20.65 -13.75
C GLN A 83 2.89 21.56 -13.12
N SER A 84 2.59 22.86 -12.93
CA SER A 84 3.58 23.81 -12.39
C SER A 84 3.87 23.53 -10.92
N THR A 85 2.88 23.03 -10.18
CA THR A 85 3.01 22.70 -8.76
C THR A 85 3.18 21.20 -8.51
N GLY A 86 2.86 20.36 -9.49
CA GLY A 86 2.82 18.90 -9.35
C GLY A 86 1.49 18.35 -8.81
N GLU A 87 0.56 19.23 -8.41
CA GLU A 87 -0.74 18.84 -7.86
C GLU A 87 -1.52 17.98 -8.87
N GLY A 88 -2.16 16.91 -8.40
CA GLY A 88 -3.02 16.05 -9.21
C GLY A 88 -2.30 15.37 -10.37
N THR A 89 -0.98 15.16 -10.29
CA THR A 89 -0.17 14.51 -11.33
C THR A 89 0.29 13.11 -10.93
N GLN A 90 0.70 12.31 -11.92
CA GLN A 90 1.32 10.99 -11.74
C GLN A 90 0.45 9.97 -10.99
N ASN A 91 -0.86 10.02 -11.16
CA ASN A 91 -1.79 9.09 -10.52
C ASN A 91 -2.19 7.95 -11.47
N THR A 92 -2.24 6.72 -10.96
CA THR A 92 -2.76 5.54 -11.68
C THR A 92 -3.99 5.03 -10.97
N ALA A 93 -5.13 4.97 -11.66
CA ALA A 93 -6.41 4.48 -11.15
C ALA A 93 -7.00 3.46 -12.11
N VAL A 94 -7.14 2.21 -11.65
CA VAL A 94 -7.71 1.11 -12.44
C VAL A 94 -8.83 0.47 -11.63
N GLY A 95 -10.07 0.72 -12.04
CA GLY A 95 -11.28 0.24 -11.38
C GLY A 95 -12.38 1.30 -11.38
N ALA A 96 -13.64 0.85 -11.21
CA ALA A 96 -14.75 1.78 -11.06
C ALA A 96 -14.55 2.66 -9.83
N VAL A 97 -14.66 3.98 -10.01
CA VAL A 97 -14.49 5.03 -8.99
C VAL A 97 -13.19 4.93 -8.18
N ALA A 98 -12.14 4.34 -8.75
CA ALA A 98 -10.80 4.37 -8.15
C ALA A 98 -10.25 5.81 -8.17
N LEU A 99 -9.71 6.28 -7.03
CA LEU A 99 -9.24 7.68 -6.86
C LEU A 99 -10.28 8.75 -7.25
N LEU A 100 -11.58 8.49 -7.10
CA LEU A 100 -12.64 9.40 -7.54
C LEU A 100 -12.46 10.83 -7.03
N LEU A 101 -12.21 10.99 -5.72
CA LEU A 101 -12.16 12.29 -5.04
C LEU A 101 -10.71 12.77 -4.80
N ASN A 102 -9.77 12.40 -5.66
CA ASN A 102 -8.36 12.81 -5.56
C ASN A 102 -8.12 14.26 -5.98
N SER A 103 -8.48 15.25 -5.14
CA SER A 103 -8.47 16.65 -5.57
C SER A 103 -7.11 17.11 -6.10
N LYS A 104 -6.02 17.03 -5.32
CA LYS A 104 -4.67 17.48 -5.68
C LYS A 104 -3.57 16.47 -5.33
N GLY A 105 -3.92 15.34 -4.73
CA GLY A 105 -3.00 14.27 -4.40
C GLY A 105 -2.19 13.81 -5.62
N GLN A 106 -0.91 13.54 -5.44
CA GLN A 106 0.02 13.20 -6.52
C GLN A 106 0.71 11.86 -6.25
N GLY A 107 1.08 11.15 -7.32
CA GLY A 107 1.87 9.92 -7.22
C GLY A 107 1.14 8.74 -6.59
N ASN A 108 -0.20 8.69 -6.65
CA ASN A 108 -0.99 7.62 -6.06
C ASN A 108 -1.25 6.48 -7.06
N THR A 109 -1.25 5.24 -6.58
CA THR A 109 -1.65 4.06 -7.35
C THR A 109 -2.85 3.40 -6.69
N ALA A 110 -3.95 3.26 -7.42
CA ALA A 110 -5.18 2.63 -6.97
C ALA A 110 -5.63 1.57 -7.98
N VAL A 111 -5.64 0.30 -7.57
CA VAL A 111 -6.07 -0.82 -8.40
C VAL A 111 -7.15 -1.59 -7.66
N GLY A 112 -8.38 -1.51 -8.15
CA GLY A 112 -9.57 -2.08 -7.54
C GLY A 112 -10.73 -1.09 -7.49
N ALA A 113 -11.96 -1.60 -7.49
CA ALA A 113 -13.14 -0.74 -7.35
C ALA A 113 -13.10 0.02 -6.01
N SER A 114 -13.33 1.34 -6.06
CA SER A 114 -13.28 2.24 -4.91
C SER A 114 -11.96 2.23 -4.10
N ALA A 115 -10.85 1.77 -4.69
CA ALA A 115 -9.54 1.94 -4.08
C ALA A 115 -9.19 3.44 -4.02
N LEU A 116 -8.73 3.92 -2.86
CA LEU A 116 -8.42 5.34 -2.60
C LEU A 116 -9.57 6.32 -2.96
N LEU A 117 -10.83 5.89 -2.79
CA LEU A 117 -12.02 6.65 -3.21
C LEU A 117 -12.02 8.11 -2.75
N SER A 118 -11.67 8.36 -1.48
CA SER A 118 -11.72 9.69 -0.84
C SER A 118 -10.37 10.38 -0.66
N ASN A 119 -9.32 9.91 -1.35
CA ASN A 119 -7.96 10.45 -1.23
C ASN A 119 -7.91 11.97 -1.45
N ASP A 120 -7.31 12.76 -0.56
CA ASP A 120 -7.25 14.23 -0.69
C ASP A 120 -8.61 14.95 -0.81
N SER A 121 -9.65 14.45 -0.13
CA SER A 121 -10.97 15.11 -0.14
C SER A 121 -10.97 16.52 0.45
N THR A 122 -9.92 16.89 1.19
CA THR A 122 -9.73 18.25 1.73
C THR A 122 -9.18 19.22 0.69
N GLY A 123 -8.54 18.72 -0.39
CA GLY A 123 -7.91 19.53 -1.43
C GLY A 123 -6.67 20.29 -0.99
N ASN A 124 -5.95 19.76 0.01
CA ASN A 124 -4.69 20.35 0.49
C ASN A 124 -3.45 19.79 -0.25
N GLY A 125 -3.60 18.68 -0.98
CA GLY A 125 -2.52 18.05 -1.75
C GLY A 125 -1.56 17.20 -0.92
N PHE A 126 -1.89 16.86 0.33
CA PHE A 126 -1.03 16.05 1.20
C PHE A 126 -1.14 14.56 0.97
N ALA A 127 -2.30 14.06 0.51
CA ALA A 127 -2.54 12.63 0.30
C ALA A 127 -1.79 12.09 -0.93
N ARG A 128 -0.47 11.92 -0.78
CA ARG A 128 0.47 11.61 -1.86
C ARG A 128 1.12 10.26 -1.65
N PHE A 129 1.62 9.67 -2.74
CA PHE A 129 2.44 8.46 -2.71
C PHE A 129 1.79 7.24 -2.04
N ASN A 130 0.45 7.15 -2.10
CA ASN A 130 -0.29 6.00 -1.59
C ASN A 130 -0.39 4.90 -2.65
N SER A 131 -0.23 3.65 -2.22
CA SER A 131 -0.35 2.45 -3.05
C SER A 131 -1.47 1.55 -2.51
N ALA A 132 -2.59 1.47 -3.23
CA ALA A 132 -3.77 0.71 -2.84
C ALA A 132 -4.09 -0.36 -3.89
N PHE A 133 -3.96 -1.63 -3.52
CA PHE A 133 -4.24 -2.79 -4.35
C PHE A 133 -5.32 -3.65 -3.72
N GLY A 134 -6.55 -3.55 -4.20
CA GLY A 134 -7.71 -4.27 -3.70
C GLY A 134 -8.97 -3.42 -3.70
N VAL A 135 -10.13 -4.07 -3.78
CA VAL A 135 -11.42 -3.37 -3.69
C VAL A 135 -11.53 -2.70 -2.31
N GLY A 136 -11.77 -1.39 -2.32
CA GLY A 136 -11.88 -0.58 -1.10
C GLY A 136 -10.60 -0.43 -0.27
N ALA A 137 -9.42 -0.76 -0.80
CA ALA A 137 -8.15 -0.48 -0.14
C ALA A 137 -7.95 1.04 0.00
N LEU A 138 -7.56 1.52 1.20
CA LEU A 138 -7.41 2.94 1.54
C LEU A 138 -8.63 3.82 1.20
N ARG A 139 -9.84 3.24 1.18
CA ARG A 139 -11.06 3.92 0.68
C ARG A 139 -11.32 5.30 1.31
N ASN A 140 -11.09 5.46 2.61
CA ASN A 140 -11.39 6.68 3.36
C ASN A 140 -10.17 7.57 3.62
N ASN A 141 -9.01 7.31 3.01
CA ASN A 141 -7.82 8.13 3.20
C ASN A 141 -8.15 9.57 2.79
N THR A 142 -8.04 10.55 3.69
CA THR A 142 -8.30 11.97 3.38
C THR A 142 -7.01 12.71 3.13
N ASP A 143 -6.00 12.55 3.99
CA ASP A 143 -4.75 13.33 3.92
C ASP A 143 -3.50 12.48 4.14
N GLY A 144 -3.68 11.21 4.54
CA GLY A 144 -2.58 10.29 4.79
C GLY A 144 -1.70 10.10 3.56
N ASP A 145 -0.38 10.05 3.77
CA ASP A 145 0.61 9.94 2.71
C ASP A 145 1.48 8.69 2.88
N SER A 146 2.09 8.25 1.78
CA SER A 146 3.08 7.18 1.78
C SER A 146 2.58 5.84 2.36
N ASN A 147 1.27 5.55 2.25
CA ASN A 147 0.69 4.29 2.73
C ASN A 147 0.71 3.21 1.66
N THR A 148 0.92 1.96 2.07
CA THR A 148 0.80 0.78 1.21
C THR A 148 -0.31 -0.14 1.75
N ALA A 149 -1.36 -0.36 0.98
CA ALA A 149 -2.47 -1.23 1.32
C ALA A 149 -2.69 -2.29 0.24
N VAL A 150 -2.54 -3.56 0.59
CA VAL A 150 -2.70 -4.69 -0.33
C VAL A 150 -3.72 -5.67 0.24
N GLY A 151 -4.91 -5.71 -0.34
CA GLY A 151 -6.01 -6.59 0.07
C GLY A 151 -7.36 -5.89 0.02
N TYR A 152 -8.44 -6.67 0.03
CA TYR A 152 -9.80 -6.15 0.15
C TYR A 152 -9.93 -5.36 1.47
N GLY A 153 -10.30 -4.07 1.38
CA GLY A 153 -10.53 -3.22 2.55
C GLY A 153 -9.29 -2.90 3.41
N ALA A 154 -8.07 -3.20 2.93
CA ALA A 154 -6.84 -2.91 3.68
C ALA A 154 -6.71 -1.38 3.93
N LEU A 155 -6.39 -0.97 5.17
CA LEU A 155 -6.40 0.43 5.63
C LEU A 155 -7.69 1.20 5.29
N GLY A 156 -8.83 0.52 5.15
CA GLY A 156 -10.07 1.13 4.66
C GLY A 156 -10.61 2.28 5.53
N ASN A 157 -10.19 2.37 6.80
CA ASN A 157 -10.60 3.41 7.75
C ASN A 157 -9.54 4.48 8.01
N ASN A 158 -8.36 4.38 7.38
CA ASN A 158 -7.33 5.41 7.53
C ASN A 158 -7.85 6.73 6.98
N THR A 159 -7.66 7.83 7.71
CA THR A 159 -8.07 9.17 7.30
C THR A 159 -6.84 10.06 7.13
N ALA A 160 -6.01 10.19 8.15
CA ALA A 160 -4.84 11.07 8.13
C ALA A 160 -3.51 10.35 8.42
N GLY A 161 -3.53 9.06 8.76
CA GLY A 161 -2.31 8.31 9.08
C GLY A 161 -1.40 8.14 7.88
N SER A 162 -0.10 8.23 8.09
CA SER A 162 0.93 8.18 7.04
C SER A 162 1.97 7.08 7.29
N GLY A 163 2.63 6.63 6.22
CA GLY A 163 3.75 5.69 6.30
C GLY A 163 3.38 4.28 6.76
N SER A 164 2.10 3.90 6.70
CA SER A 164 1.63 2.59 7.15
C SER A 164 1.63 1.56 6.03
N THR A 165 1.94 0.31 6.37
CA THR A 165 1.89 -0.84 5.45
C THR A 165 0.90 -1.86 5.95
N ALA A 166 -0.17 -2.11 5.20
CA ALA A 166 -1.16 -3.13 5.50
C ALA A 166 -1.26 -4.17 4.38
N ILE A 167 -1.12 -5.45 4.74
CA ILE A 167 -1.16 -6.56 3.78
C ILE A 167 -2.12 -7.62 4.29
N GLY A 168 -3.17 -7.92 3.51
CA GLY A 168 -4.21 -8.89 3.81
C GLY A 168 -5.62 -8.30 3.75
N VAL A 169 -6.62 -9.18 3.73
CA VAL A 169 -8.03 -8.78 3.79
C VAL A 169 -8.28 -8.05 5.11
N ASN A 170 -8.77 -6.81 5.03
CA ASN A 170 -9.10 -5.98 6.18
C ASN A 170 -7.91 -5.72 7.13
N ALA A 171 -6.67 -5.88 6.64
CA ALA A 171 -5.50 -5.54 7.42
C ALA A 171 -5.48 -4.02 7.70
N GLY A 172 -5.16 -3.63 8.94
CA GLY A 172 -5.11 -2.22 9.32
C GLY A 172 -6.47 -1.51 9.48
N LEU A 173 -7.60 -2.22 9.59
CA LEU A 173 -8.91 -1.59 9.82
C LEU A 173 -9.00 -0.77 11.13
N GLY A 174 -8.16 -1.07 12.11
CA GLY A 174 -8.09 -0.35 13.38
C GLY A 174 -7.23 0.92 13.33
N ILE A 175 -6.60 1.22 12.19
CA ILE A 175 -5.76 2.40 11.98
C ILE A 175 -6.62 3.49 11.37
N VAL A 176 -6.69 4.65 12.03
CA VAL A 176 -7.52 5.79 11.61
C VAL A 176 -6.65 7.03 11.39
N THR A 177 -5.76 7.33 12.32
CA THR A 177 -4.86 8.50 12.31
C THR A 177 -3.41 8.15 12.64
N ALA A 178 -3.14 6.92 13.10
CA ALA A 178 -1.80 6.48 13.46
C ALA A 178 -0.84 6.39 12.26
N ASN A 179 0.43 6.69 12.54
CA ASN A 179 1.51 6.71 11.56
C ASN A 179 2.43 5.49 11.72
N ASN A 180 3.14 5.13 10.66
CA ASN A 180 4.20 4.12 10.68
C ASN A 180 3.74 2.77 11.25
N VAL A 181 2.53 2.32 10.90
CA VAL A 181 1.99 1.04 11.37
C VAL A 181 2.20 -0.04 10.32
N ILE A 182 2.81 -1.16 10.72
CA ILE A 182 2.87 -2.38 9.91
C ILE A 182 1.77 -3.32 10.37
N ALA A 183 0.84 -3.68 9.49
CA ALA A 183 -0.28 -4.58 9.78
C ALA A 183 -0.33 -5.72 8.74
N ILE A 184 0.06 -6.93 9.12
CA ILE A 184 0.05 -8.10 8.22
C ILE A 184 -0.99 -9.10 8.71
N GLY A 185 -2.08 -9.24 7.97
CA GLY A 185 -3.21 -10.10 8.28
C GLY A 185 -3.94 -9.73 9.59
N HIS A 186 -3.64 -8.56 10.16
CA HIS A 186 -4.11 -8.13 11.48
C HIS A 186 -4.86 -6.80 11.36
N PRO A 187 -5.94 -6.56 12.13
CA PRO A 187 -6.67 -5.29 12.11
C PRO A 187 -5.82 -4.09 12.58
N GLY A 188 -4.78 -4.34 13.39
CA GLY A 188 -3.95 -3.29 13.98
C GLY A 188 -4.69 -2.52 15.08
N ALA A 189 -4.12 -1.40 15.49
CA ALA A 189 -4.74 -0.45 16.41
C ALA A 189 -4.32 0.97 16.01
N ASP A 190 -5.06 1.98 16.45
CA ASP A 190 -4.75 3.39 16.19
C ASP A 190 -3.62 3.89 17.11
N ALA A 191 -2.44 3.28 16.94
CA ALA A 191 -1.23 3.58 17.69
C ALA A 191 -0.03 3.62 16.75
N SER A 192 0.64 4.77 16.70
CA SER A 192 1.78 4.98 15.81
C SER A 192 2.99 4.14 16.18
N ASP A 193 3.86 3.88 15.21
CA ASP A 193 5.15 3.19 15.39
C ASP A 193 4.98 1.77 15.96
N THR A 194 3.95 1.06 15.48
CA THR A 194 3.62 -0.30 15.92
C THR A 194 3.68 -1.31 14.78
N THR A 195 3.95 -2.57 15.13
CA THR A 195 3.93 -3.70 14.19
C THR A 195 2.99 -4.78 14.70
N TRP A 196 2.03 -5.16 13.86
CA TRP A 196 0.99 -6.14 14.12
C TRP A 196 1.03 -7.23 13.05
N ILE A 197 1.43 -8.43 13.43
CA ILE A 197 1.45 -9.58 12.52
C ILE A 197 0.57 -10.66 13.13
N ALA A 198 -0.47 -11.07 12.40
CA ALA A 198 -1.37 -12.12 12.84
C ALA A 198 -0.64 -13.46 12.97
N ASN A 199 -1.18 -14.34 13.81
CA ASN A 199 -0.69 -15.71 14.02
C ASN A 199 0.73 -15.83 14.61
N ILE A 200 1.18 -14.84 15.39
CA ILE A 200 2.45 -14.91 16.14
C ILE A 200 2.20 -15.14 17.63
N TYR A 201 1.57 -14.18 18.31
CA TYR A 201 1.40 -14.23 19.76
C TYR A 201 0.45 -15.37 20.17
N GLY A 202 0.87 -16.17 21.15
CA GLY A 202 0.07 -17.30 21.66
C GLY A 202 0.05 -18.54 20.74
N VAL A 203 0.82 -18.55 19.65
CA VAL A 203 0.90 -19.68 18.71
C VAL A 203 2.13 -20.52 19.01
N THR A 204 1.94 -21.79 19.39
CA THR A 204 3.02 -22.75 19.62
C THR A 204 3.62 -23.23 18.30
N THR A 205 4.94 -23.33 18.25
CA THR A 205 5.64 -23.83 17.06
C THR A 205 5.52 -25.35 16.92
N ILE A 206 5.55 -25.82 15.68
CA ILE A 206 5.34 -27.24 15.32
C ILE A 206 6.63 -28.06 15.21
N SER A 207 7.80 -27.42 15.33
CA SER A 207 9.11 -28.07 15.12
C SER A 207 9.98 -28.01 16.37
N GLY A 208 10.65 -29.13 16.68
CA GLY A 208 11.67 -29.20 17.72
C GLY A 208 12.97 -28.44 17.41
N THR A 209 13.14 -27.93 16.18
CA THR A 209 14.29 -27.09 15.79
C THR A 209 14.01 -25.59 15.85
N THR A 210 12.92 -25.18 16.49
CA THR A 210 12.56 -23.76 16.63
C THR A 210 13.64 -23.00 17.39
N ALA A 211 14.12 -21.89 16.81
CA ALA A 211 15.02 -20.95 17.47
C ALA A 211 14.26 -19.71 17.95
N PRO A 212 14.62 -19.13 19.10
CA PRO A 212 14.08 -17.84 19.52
C PRO A 212 14.50 -16.75 18.52
N VAL A 213 13.55 -15.91 18.14
CA VAL A 213 13.81 -14.71 17.33
C VAL A 213 14.15 -13.57 18.28
N ILE A 214 15.21 -12.83 17.96
CA ILE A 214 15.65 -11.63 18.68
C ILE A 214 15.61 -10.41 17.75
N VAL A 215 15.61 -9.23 18.35
CA VAL A 215 15.73 -7.95 17.64
C VAL A 215 17.06 -7.31 18.03
N SER A 216 17.87 -6.94 17.05
CA SER A 216 19.11 -6.20 17.29
C SER A 216 18.81 -4.76 17.72
N ASN A 217 19.82 -4.05 18.25
CA ASN A 217 19.70 -2.61 18.55
C ASN A 217 19.52 -1.72 17.30
N THR A 218 19.68 -2.27 16.09
CA THR A 218 19.41 -1.62 14.81
C THR A 218 18.04 -2.00 14.23
N GLY A 219 17.23 -2.76 14.97
CA GLY A 219 15.88 -3.19 14.54
C GLY A 219 15.86 -4.43 13.65
N GLN A 220 16.97 -5.16 13.50
CA GLN A 220 17.02 -6.38 12.67
C GLN A 220 16.46 -7.58 13.46
N LEU A 221 15.45 -8.24 12.89
CA LEU A 221 15.01 -9.57 13.35
C LEU A 221 16.04 -10.63 12.95
N GLY A 222 16.35 -11.55 13.87
CA GLY A 222 17.25 -12.65 13.57
C GLY A 222 17.27 -13.72 14.65
N THR A 223 18.22 -14.64 14.52
CA THR A 223 18.46 -15.71 15.50
C THR A 223 19.92 -15.65 15.95
N ILE A 224 20.19 -16.02 17.20
CA ILE A 224 21.56 -16.15 17.69
C ILE A 224 22.09 -17.56 17.46
N SER A 225 23.34 -17.66 17.00
CA SER A 225 24.05 -18.93 16.97
C SER A 225 24.96 -19.05 18.19
N SER A 226 24.57 -19.88 19.15
CA SER A 226 25.32 -20.14 20.38
C SER A 226 26.43 -21.20 20.20
N SER A 227 27.12 -21.20 19.07
CA SER A 227 28.18 -22.17 18.76
C SER A 227 29.56 -21.66 19.20
N ALA A 228 30.42 -22.56 19.69
CA ALA A 228 31.79 -22.23 20.08
C ALA A 228 32.59 -21.53 18.97
N ARG A 229 32.27 -21.82 17.69
CA ARG A 229 32.87 -21.15 16.52
C ARG A 229 32.69 -19.62 16.49
N PHE A 230 31.73 -19.10 17.24
CA PHE A 230 31.40 -17.67 17.31
C PHE A 230 31.69 -17.06 18.68
N LYS A 231 32.34 -17.81 19.59
CA LYS A 231 32.65 -17.39 20.95
C LYS A 231 34.16 -17.43 21.17
N LYS A 232 34.66 -16.56 22.03
CA LYS A 232 36.06 -16.53 22.49
C LYS A 232 36.08 -16.60 24.02
N ASP A 233 37.23 -16.97 24.59
CA ASP A 233 37.45 -17.00 26.04
C ASP A 233 36.39 -17.81 26.81
N ILE A 234 36.00 -18.96 26.26
CA ILE A 234 35.01 -19.84 26.86
C ILE A 234 35.65 -20.56 28.05
N ALA A 235 35.23 -20.21 29.27
CA ALA A 235 35.71 -20.79 30.51
C ALA A 235 34.56 -20.98 31.51
N ASP A 236 34.75 -21.88 32.47
CA ASP A 236 33.80 -22.06 33.58
C ASP A 236 33.73 -20.78 34.43
N MET A 237 32.53 -20.43 34.91
CA MET A 237 32.32 -19.23 35.73
C MET A 237 32.97 -19.31 37.12
N GLY A 238 33.49 -20.48 37.51
CA GLY A 238 34.15 -20.70 38.81
C GLY A 238 33.30 -20.23 40.00
N LYS A 239 33.93 -19.60 40.98
CA LYS A 239 33.25 -19.07 42.19
C LYS A 239 32.17 -18.03 41.88
N SER A 240 32.21 -17.35 40.73
CA SER A 240 31.18 -16.39 40.35
C SER A 240 29.82 -17.06 40.09
N SER A 241 29.79 -18.37 39.83
CA SER A 241 28.52 -19.12 39.73
C SER A 241 27.86 -19.35 41.10
N GLU A 242 28.63 -19.34 42.20
CA GLU A 242 28.10 -19.52 43.57
C GLU A 242 27.18 -18.35 43.95
N ALA A 243 27.52 -17.13 43.54
CA ALA A 243 26.69 -15.94 43.75
C ALA A 243 25.31 -16.06 43.08
N ILE A 244 25.25 -16.64 41.87
CA ILE A 244 23.99 -16.90 41.15
C ILE A 244 23.17 -17.97 41.88
N LEU A 245 23.81 -19.03 42.37
CA LEU A 245 23.14 -20.12 43.08
C LEU A 245 22.71 -19.73 44.50
N SER A 246 23.33 -18.71 45.10
CA SER A 246 22.92 -18.16 46.40
C SER A 246 21.78 -17.14 46.32
N LEU A 247 21.37 -16.73 45.11
CA LEU A 247 20.22 -15.83 44.95
C LEU A 247 18.98 -16.44 45.58
N ARG A 248 18.33 -15.67 46.45
CA ARG A 248 17.17 -16.12 47.23
C ARG A 248 15.87 -15.63 46.58
N PRO A 249 15.09 -16.50 45.92
CA PRO A 249 13.78 -16.13 45.42
C PRO A 249 12.84 -15.81 46.58
N VAL A 250 12.08 -14.73 46.47
CA VAL A 250 11.12 -14.31 47.49
C VAL A 250 9.74 -14.08 46.91
N THR A 251 8.75 -14.15 47.80
CA THR A 251 7.41 -13.63 47.56
C THR A 251 7.25 -12.36 48.38
N PHE A 252 6.68 -11.32 47.80
CA PHE A 252 6.47 -10.04 48.49
C PHE A 252 5.17 -9.36 48.03
N HIS A 253 4.76 -8.33 48.77
CA HIS A 253 3.63 -7.46 48.43
C HIS A 253 4.14 -6.02 48.40
N TYR A 254 3.69 -5.23 47.41
CA TYR A 254 4.03 -3.81 47.39
C TYR A 254 3.28 -3.07 48.50
N LYS A 255 3.97 -2.20 49.23
CA LYS A 255 3.37 -1.39 50.30
C LYS A 255 2.22 -0.51 49.80
N SER A 256 2.23 -0.13 48.52
CA SER A 256 1.21 0.69 47.86
C SER A 256 0.05 -0.09 47.24
N ASP A 257 0.09 -1.43 47.24
CA ASP A 257 -0.95 -2.25 46.64
C ASP A 257 -2.08 -2.55 47.64
N ALA A 258 -3.21 -1.88 47.46
CA ALA A 258 -4.41 -2.07 48.29
C ALA A 258 -5.03 -3.47 48.14
N ASN A 259 -4.75 -4.17 47.03
CA ASN A 259 -5.32 -5.49 46.75
C ASN A 259 -4.43 -6.64 47.25
N ALA A 260 -3.25 -6.32 47.82
CA ALA A 260 -2.30 -7.28 48.37
C ALA A 260 -2.02 -8.46 47.42
N VAL A 261 -1.75 -8.17 46.14
CA VAL A 261 -1.42 -9.20 45.15
C VAL A 261 0.02 -9.66 45.36
N ALA A 262 0.22 -10.96 45.55
CA ALA A 262 1.54 -11.56 45.72
C ALA A 262 2.38 -11.43 44.43
N GLN A 263 3.60 -10.92 44.57
CA GLN A 263 4.60 -10.81 43.52
C GLN A 263 5.79 -11.73 43.82
N PHE A 264 6.52 -12.12 42.77
CA PHE A 264 7.66 -13.04 42.85
C PHE A 264 8.91 -12.38 42.28
N GLY A 265 10.05 -12.52 42.93
CA GLY A 265 11.30 -11.93 42.44
C GLY A 265 12.46 -12.08 43.39
N LEU A 266 13.44 -11.19 43.23
CA LEU A 266 14.60 -11.03 44.09
C LEU A 266 14.53 -9.66 44.79
N ILE A 267 15.19 -9.52 45.94
CA ILE A 267 15.40 -8.24 46.60
C ILE A 267 16.72 -7.67 46.09
N ALA A 268 16.71 -6.50 45.45
CA ALA A 268 17.89 -5.96 44.78
C ALA A 268 19.10 -5.81 45.71
N GLU A 269 18.87 -5.46 46.97
CA GLU A 269 19.89 -5.35 48.03
C GLU A 269 20.54 -6.70 48.39
N GLU A 270 19.96 -7.82 47.96
CA GLU A 270 20.50 -9.18 48.15
C GLU A 270 21.22 -9.72 46.89
N VAL A 271 21.34 -8.92 45.82
CA VAL A 271 21.87 -9.33 44.50
C VAL A 271 23.24 -8.67 44.17
N GLU A 272 23.91 -8.03 45.13
CA GLU A 272 25.26 -7.45 44.95
C GLU A 272 26.39 -8.48 44.85
#